data_AF-A0A971SZE9-F1
#
_entry.id   AF-A0A971SZE9-F1
#
_cell.length_a   1.000
_cell.length_b   1.000
_cell.length_c   1.000
_cell.angle_alpha   90.00
_cell.angle_beta   90.00
_cell.angle_gamma   90.00
#
_symmetry.space_group_name_H-M   'P 1'
#
loop_
_entity.id
_entity.type
_entity.pdbx_description
1 polymer ?
#
loop_
_entity_poly.entity_id
_entity_poly.type
_entity_poly.pdbx_seq_one_letter_code
_entity_poly.pdbx_strand_id
1 'polypeptide(L)'
;MRHLMIATMCLLGLSIAGCSVYVETESSGPDNRSNFPVGQPDDRATLMEIDAAANLSFDSERNKTLTAIASRPYLSARAQNYLVTKGVRSLDFESSRLNVMLALVNNPHFLAEGKLAVLENINMLSFSSSQTKVLEAINRRGYVPEERQLYAEPPSYPDPEIQQP
;
A
#
# COMPACT_ATOMS: atom_id res chain seq x y z
N MET A 1 36.47 -30.09 35.11
CA MET A 1 35.33 -30.21 34.15
C MET A 1 33.96 -29.97 34.79
N ARG A 2 33.66 -30.45 36.01
CA ARG A 2 32.35 -30.22 36.67
C ARG A 2 31.99 -28.75 36.93
N HIS A 3 32.97 -27.88 37.21
CA HIS A 3 32.71 -26.46 37.44
C HIS A 3 32.46 -25.65 36.14
N LEU A 4 32.83 -26.18 34.97
CA LEU A 4 32.63 -25.49 33.70
C LEU A 4 31.15 -25.55 33.25
N MET A 5 30.45 -26.67 33.51
CA MET A 5 29.02 -26.81 33.16
C MET A 5 28.09 -25.94 34.02
N ILE A 6 28.46 -25.63 35.26
CA ILE A 6 27.63 -24.80 36.15
C ILE A 6 27.63 -23.34 35.71
N ALA A 7 28.77 -22.84 35.19
CA ALA A 7 28.87 -21.48 34.68
C ALA A 7 28.05 -21.27 33.39
N THR A 8 27.96 -22.28 32.53
CA THR A 8 27.20 -22.20 31.27
C THR A 8 25.69 -22.20 31.51
N MET A 9 25.21 -22.82 32.60
CA MET A 9 23.77 -22.88 32.91
C MET A 9 23.22 -21.56 33.49
N CYS A 10 24.03 -20.78 34.20
CA CYS A 10 23.60 -19.47 34.71
C CYS A 10 23.49 -18.40 33.61
N LEU A 11 24.23 -18.54 32.51
CA LEU A 11 24.24 -17.56 31.42
C LEU A 11 23.02 -17.64 30.49
N LEU A 12 22.24 -18.73 30.56
CA LEU A 12 21.02 -18.93 29.77
C LEU A 12 19.74 -18.44 30.47
N GLY A 13 19.81 -18.00 31.73
CA GLY A 13 18.64 -17.64 32.54
C GLY A 13 18.17 -16.19 32.43
N LEU A 14 18.92 -15.29 31.79
CA LEU A 14 18.66 -13.84 31.83
C LEU A 14 17.94 -13.27 30.60
N SER A 15 17.53 -14.10 29.64
CA SER A 15 16.99 -13.63 28.35
C SER A 15 15.47 -13.43 28.29
N ILE A 16 14.74 -13.52 29.41
CA ILE A 16 13.26 -13.39 29.43
C ILE A 16 12.77 -12.10 30.11
N ALA A 17 13.60 -11.05 30.14
CA ALA A 17 13.11 -9.71 30.47
C ALA A 17 12.44 -9.12 29.23
N GLY A 18 11.14 -9.44 29.04
CA GLY A 18 10.32 -8.85 28.00
C GLY A 18 10.18 -7.34 28.22
N CYS A 19 10.67 -6.54 27.26
CA CYS A 19 10.31 -5.13 27.16
C CYS A 19 8.84 -5.04 26.74
N SER A 20 7.93 -4.80 27.69
CA SER A 20 6.59 -4.32 27.36
C SER A 20 6.69 -2.83 27.03
N VAL A 21 6.59 -2.50 25.74
CA VAL A 21 6.40 -1.12 25.31
C VAL A 21 4.96 -0.73 25.67
N TYR A 22 4.80 0.08 26.72
CA TYR A 22 3.55 0.75 27.00
C TYR A 22 3.36 1.87 25.97
N VAL A 23 2.44 1.65 25.03
CA VAL A 23 1.92 2.73 24.18
C VAL A 23 0.79 3.37 24.94
N GLU A 24 1.06 4.56 25.48
CA GLU A 24 0.07 5.42 26.09
C GLU A 24 -0.90 5.86 24.98
N THR A 25 -2.06 5.22 24.94
CA THR A 25 -3.15 5.60 24.04
C THR A 25 -3.84 6.77 24.71
N GLU A 26 -3.47 7.98 24.31
CA GLU A 26 -4.28 9.17 24.59
C GLU A 26 -5.69 8.90 24.07
N SER A 27 -6.60 8.66 25.02
CA SER A 27 -8.02 8.44 24.79
C SER A 27 -8.64 9.77 24.36
N SER A 28 -8.51 10.09 23.07
CA SER A 28 -9.36 11.08 22.41
C SER A 28 -10.82 10.72 22.68
N GLY A 29 -11.58 11.72 23.12
CA GLY A 29 -12.92 11.56 23.67
C GLY A 29 -13.96 10.97 22.70
N PRO A 30 -15.20 10.80 23.16
CA PRO A 30 -16.31 10.34 22.34
C PRO A 30 -16.70 11.46 21.36
N ASP A 31 -15.92 11.62 20.30
CA ASP A 31 -16.27 12.45 19.17
C ASP A 31 -17.41 11.76 18.44
N ASN A 32 -18.60 12.30 18.72
CA ASN A 32 -19.77 12.39 17.89
C ASN A 32 -19.49 12.05 16.41
N ARG A 33 -19.52 10.74 16.08
CA ARG A 33 -19.49 10.23 14.70
C ARG A 33 -20.84 10.49 14.05
N SER A 34 -21.20 11.76 13.94
CA SER A 34 -22.24 12.24 13.06
C SER A 34 -21.76 12.09 11.62
N ASN A 35 -22.41 11.21 10.86
CA ASN A 35 -22.55 11.26 9.40
C ASN A 35 -21.37 11.88 8.61
N PHE A 36 -20.19 11.29 8.73
CA PHE A 36 -19.25 11.46 7.63
C PHE A 36 -19.80 10.64 6.46
N PRO A 37 -19.91 11.21 5.25
CA PRO A 37 -20.13 10.41 4.06
C PRO A 37 -19.08 9.30 4.06
N VAL A 38 -19.39 8.13 3.50
CA VAL A 38 -18.45 7.02 3.30
C VAL A 38 -17.32 7.51 2.40
N GLY A 39 -16.43 8.29 2.98
CA GLY A 39 -15.58 9.26 2.34
C GLY A 39 -14.18 8.82 2.61
N GLN A 40 -13.53 8.42 1.52
CA GLN A 40 -12.11 8.13 1.33
C GLN A 40 -11.44 7.44 2.54
N PRO A 41 -11.16 6.11 2.46
CA PRO A 41 -10.47 5.43 3.55
C PRO A 41 -9.22 6.22 3.95
N ASP A 42 -8.97 6.36 5.25
CA ASP A 42 -7.80 7.08 5.75
C ASP A 42 -6.53 6.40 5.18
N ASP A 43 -6.00 7.01 4.13
CA ASP A 43 -4.83 6.53 3.42
C ASP A 43 -3.60 6.47 4.32
N ARG A 44 -3.62 7.15 5.48
CA ARG A 44 -2.49 7.18 6.40
C ARG A 44 -2.00 5.78 6.75
N ALA A 45 -2.90 4.84 7.03
CA ALA A 45 -2.51 3.48 7.35
C ALA A 45 -1.79 2.80 6.17
N THR A 46 -2.33 2.92 4.96
CA THR A 46 -1.75 2.36 3.74
C THR A 46 -0.40 3.00 3.40
N LEU A 47 -0.27 4.33 3.55
CA LEU A 47 0.99 5.04 3.32
C LEU A 47 2.06 4.62 4.32
N MET A 48 1.71 4.51 5.60
CA MET A 48 2.62 4.02 6.64
C MET A 48 3.02 2.56 6.40
N GLU A 49 2.12 1.74 5.86
CA GLU A 49 2.44 0.38 5.48
C GLU A 49 3.43 0.31 4.30
N ILE A 50 3.26 1.17 3.29
CA ILE A 50 4.23 1.30 2.19
C ILE A 50 5.60 1.71 2.73
N ASP A 51 5.66 2.66 3.67
CA ASP A 51 6.91 3.07 4.31
C ASP A 51 7.55 1.91 5.10
N ALA A 52 6.77 1.18 5.88
CA ALA A 52 7.28 0.02 6.62
C ALA A 52 7.82 -1.05 5.66
N ALA A 53 7.08 -1.35 4.59
CA ALA A 53 7.47 -2.31 3.57
C ALA A 53 8.73 -1.86 2.82
N ALA A 54 8.88 -0.57 2.49
CA ALA A 54 10.06 -0.03 1.80
C ALA A 54 11.34 -0.07 2.66
N ASN A 55 11.21 -0.14 3.99
CA ASN A 55 12.33 -0.18 4.93
C ASN A 55 12.74 -1.60 5.35
N LEU A 56 12.14 -2.66 4.79
CA LEU A 56 12.59 -4.03 5.07
C LEU A 56 14.02 -4.24 4.58
N SER A 57 14.76 -5.09 5.29
CA SER A 57 16.20 -5.27 5.08
C SER A 57 16.55 -5.99 3.79
N PHE A 58 15.65 -6.84 3.28
CA PHE A 58 15.90 -7.64 2.09
C PHE A 58 14.97 -7.26 0.95
N ASP A 59 15.52 -7.16 -0.26
CA ASP A 59 14.74 -6.83 -1.45
C ASP A 59 13.62 -7.84 -1.73
N SER A 60 13.84 -9.12 -1.45
CA SER A 60 12.82 -10.16 -1.60
C SER A 60 11.60 -9.92 -0.72
N GLU A 61 11.80 -9.42 0.50
CA GLU A 61 10.72 -9.09 1.45
C GLU A 61 10.01 -7.80 1.03
N ARG A 62 10.76 -6.76 0.63
CA ARG A 62 10.20 -5.54 0.06
C ARG A 62 9.34 -5.85 -1.15
N ASN A 63 9.89 -6.60 -2.12
CA ASN A 63 9.20 -7.01 -3.34
C ASN A 63 7.90 -7.76 -3.02
N LYS A 64 7.97 -8.79 -2.16
CA LYS A 64 6.79 -9.58 -1.77
C LYS A 64 5.71 -8.68 -1.15
N THR A 65 6.10 -7.82 -0.21
CA THR A 65 5.16 -7.00 0.57
C THR A 65 4.56 -5.88 -0.29
N LEU A 66 5.38 -5.16 -1.06
CA LEU A 66 4.94 -4.10 -1.95
C LEU A 66 4.08 -4.64 -3.11
N THR A 67 4.39 -5.83 -3.63
CA THR A 67 3.54 -6.52 -4.61
C THR A 67 2.18 -6.86 -4.01
N ALA A 68 2.15 -7.38 -2.78
CA ALA A 68 0.91 -7.67 -2.09
C ALA A 68 0.06 -6.41 -1.83
N ILE A 69 0.69 -5.28 -1.50
CA ILE A 69 0.01 -3.98 -1.40
C ILE A 69 -0.53 -3.58 -2.77
N ALA A 70 0.29 -3.61 -3.83
CA ALA A 70 -0.06 -3.24 -5.20
C ALA A 70 -1.31 -3.97 -5.74
N SER A 71 -1.52 -5.22 -5.34
CA SER A 71 -2.65 -6.05 -5.78
C SER A 71 -3.95 -5.83 -4.99
N ARG A 72 -3.95 -5.00 -3.93
CA ARG A 72 -5.16 -4.80 -3.12
C ARG A 72 -6.22 -4.01 -3.87
N PRO A 73 -7.50 -4.44 -3.85
CA PRO A 73 -8.55 -3.65 -4.45
C PRO A 73 -8.71 -2.32 -3.71
N TYR A 74 -9.25 -1.31 -4.39
CA TYR A 74 -9.58 0.00 -3.83
C TYR A 74 -8.42 0.77 -3.17
N LEU A 75 -7.18 0.59 -3.65
CA LEU A 75 -6.10 1.53 -3.31
C LEU A 75 -6.47 2.91 -3.84
N SER A 76 -6.40 3.93 -2.99
CA SER A 76 -6.61 5.32 -3.40
C SER A 76 -5.60 5.76 -4.45
N ALA A 77 -5.91 6.82 -5.19
CA ALA A 77 -4.98 7.39 -6.16
C ALA A 77 -3.66 7.81 -5.49
N ARG A 78 -3.76 8.39 -4.28
CA ARG A 78 -2.61 8.80 -3.48
C ARG A 78 -1.73 7.61 -3.09
N ALA A 79 -2.33 6.52 -2.64
CA ALA A 79 -1.59 5.30 -2.28
C ALA A 79 -0.93 4.66 -3.50
N GLN A 80 -1.61 4.62 -4.66
CA GLN A 80 -1.03 4.08 -5.91
C GLN A 80 0.20 4.91 -6.36
N ASN A 81 0.10 6.24 -6.34
CA ASN A 81 1.22 7.12 -6.66
C ASN A 81 2.38 6.96 -5.66
N TYR A 82 2.07 6.92 -4.35
CA TYR A 82 3.08 6.76 -3.32
C TYR A 82 3.81 5.41 -3.41
N LEU A 83 3.08 4.34 -3.73
CA LEU A 83 3.65 3.02 -3.93
C LEU A 83 4.69 3.01 -5.05
N VAL A 84 4.46 3.72 -6.15
CA VAL A 84 5.42 3.82 -7.25
C VAL A 84 6.60 4.74 -6.88
N THR A 85 6.32 5.92 -6.36
CA THR A 85 7.36 6.94 -6.10
C THR A 85 8.26 6.62 -4.90
N LYS A 86 7.76 5.90 -3.90
CA LYS A 86 8.51 5.48 -2.71
C LYS A 86 8.81 3.99 -2.73
N GLY A 87 7.78 3.16 -2.85
CA GLY A 87 7.89 1.70 -2.78
C GLY A 87 8.76 1.13 -3.89
N VAL A 88 8.41 1.36 -5.15
CA VAL A 88 9.20 0.84 -6.29
C VAL A 88 10.63 1.38 -6.30
N ARG A 89 10.83 2.64 -5.88
CA ARG A 89 12.17 3.24 -5.75
C ARG A 89 13.05 2.61 -4.67
N SER A 90 12.46 1.97 -3.67
CA SER A 90 13.21 1.26 -2.63
C SER A 90 13.74 -0.11 -3.06
N LEU A 91 13.37 -0.59 -4.25
CA LEU A 91 13.75 -1.92 -4.73
C LEU A 91 15.07 -1.88 -5.51
N ASP A 92 15.99 -2.78 -5.14
CA ASP A 92 17.33 -2.87 -5.70
C ASP A 92 17.29 -3.52 -7.08
N PHE A 93 16.55 -4.62 -7.22
CA PHE A 93 16.50 -5.39 -8.46
C PHE A 93 15.41 -4.89 -9.41
N GLU A 94 15.73 -4.83 -10.70
CA GLU A 94 14.76 -4.44 -11.73
C GLU A 94 13.58 -5.42 -11.79
N SER A 95 13.82 -6.73 -11.64
CA SER A 95 12.76 -7.74 -11.63
C SER A 95 11.73 -7.47 -10.53
N SER A 96 12.17 -7.04 -9.34
CA SER A 96 11.30 -6.63 -8.24
C SER A 96 10.47 -5.39 -8.60
N ARG A 97 11.11 -4.36 -9.19
CA ARG A 97 10.40 -3.15 -9.66
C ARG A 97 9.33 -3.49 -10.69
N LEU A 98 9.69 -4.32 -11.67
CA LEU A 98 8.79 -4.81 -12.71
C LEU A 98 7.59 -5.55 -12.09
N ASN A 99 7.82 -6.44 -11.12
CA ASN A 99 6.76 -7.19 -10.46
C ASN A 99 5.73 -6.27 -9.78
N VAL A 100 6.20 -5.29 -8.99
CA VAL A 100 5.31 -4.35 -8.30
C VAL A 100 4.54 -3.47 -9.28
N MET A 101 5.21 -2.94 -10.31
CA MET A 101 4.54 -2.13 -11.35
C MET A 101 3.47 -2.93 -12.10
N LEU A 102 3.76 -4.18 -12.50
CA LEU A 102 2.78 -5.04 -13.17
C LEU A 102 1.62 -5.43 -12.25
N ALA A 103 1.90 -5.69 -10.97
CA ALA A 103 0.85 -5.97 -10.00
C ALA A 103 -0.10 -4.78 -9.82
N LEU A 104 0.43 -3.56 -9.79
CA LEU A 104 -0.37 -2.34 -9.72
C LEU A 104 -1.19 -2.13 -11.01
N VAL A 105 -0.57 -2.25 -12.19
CA VAL A 105 -1.28 -2.07 -13.48
C VAL A 105 -2.39 -3.10 -13.68
N ASN A 106 -2.17 -4.34 -13.26
CA ASN A 106 -3.17 -5.42 -13.36
C ASN A 106 -4.23 -5.38 -12.26
N ASN A 107 -4.12 -4.46 -11.30
CA ASN A 107 -5.12 -4.27 -10.27
C ASN A 107 -6.47 -3.85 -10.90
N PRO A 108 -7.61 -4.47 -10.56
CA PRO A 108 -8.93 -4.07 -11.09
C PRO A 108 -9.30 -2.61 -10.81
N HIS A 109 -8.74 -2.00 -9.77
CA HIS A 109 -8.97 -0.63 -9.34
C HIS A 109 -7.78 0.29 -9.64
N PHE A 110 -6.93 -0.04 -10.63
CA PHE A 110 -5.88 0.87 -11.06
C PHE A 110 -6.47 2.16 -11.63
N LEU A 111 -5.95 3.31 -11.17
CA LEU A 111 -6.47 4.65 -11.40
C LEU A 111 -5.53 5.50 -12.28
N ALA A 112 -6.03 6.61 -12.80
CA ALA A 112 -5.31 7.48 -13.72
C ALA A 112 -4.01 8.03 -13.11
N GLU A 113 -4.02 8.35 -11.82
CA GLU A 113 -2.86 8.82 -11.06
C GLU A 113 -1.80 7.72 -10.90
N GLY A 114 -2.25 6.48 -10.66
CA GLY A 114 -1.37 5.31 -10.67
C GLY A 114 -0.72 5.10 -12.05
N LYS A 115 -1.49 5.25 -13.12
CA LYS A 115 -0.99 5.20 -14.51
C LYS A 115 0.06 6.26 -14.77
N LEU A 116 -0.19 7.51 -14.38
CA LEU A 116 0.77 8.59 -14.53
C LEU A 116 2.07 8.29 -13.78
N ALA A 117 1.97 7.89 -12.51
CA ALA A 117 3.14 7.56 -11.70
C ALA A 117 3.98 6.42 -12.31
N VAL A 118 3.34 5.37 -12.83
CA VAL A 118 4.05 4.27 -13.51
C VAL A 118 4.76 4.77 -14.78
N LEU A 119 4.11 5.59 -15.60
CA LEU A 119 4.70 6.12 -16.83
C LEU A 119 5.89 7.07 -16.54
N GLU A 120 5.77 7.94 -15.53
CA GLU A 120 6.85 8.85 -15.12
C GLU A 120 8.09 8.12 -14.57
N ASN A 121 7.89 6.92 -14.02
CA ASN A 121 8.95 6.13 -13.41
C ASN A 121 9.36 4.92 -14.27
N ILE A 122 8.88 4.80 -15.50
CA ILE A 122 9.14 3.61 -16.34
C ILE A 122 10.63 3.46 -16.70
N ASN A 123 11.36 4.57 -16.75
CA ASN A 123 12.81 4.62 -16.97
C ASN A 123 13.63 3.99 -15.84
N MET A 124 13.01 3.69 -14.69
CA MET A 124 13.62 2.90 -13.64
C MET A 124 13.86 1.45 -14.04
N LEU A 125 13.18 0.97 -15.08
CA LEU A 125 13.44 -0.31 -15.70
C LEU A 125 14.53 -0.09 -16.76
N SER A 126 15.71 -0.69 -16.56
CA SER A 126 16.86 -0.52 -17.46
C SER A 126 16.70 -1.32 -18.75
N PHE A 127 16.01 -2.47 -18.71
CA PHE A 127 15.77 -3.27 -19.90
C PHE A 127 14.53 -2.78 -20.66
N SER A 128 14.69 -2.53 -21.96
CA SER A 128 13.59 -2.16 -22.87
C SER A 128 12.48 -3.21 -22.89
N SER A 129 12.82 -4.50 -22.74
CA SER A 129 11.84 -5.58 -22.66
C SER A 129 10.93 -5.47 -21.42
N SER A 130 11.46 -5.00 -20.29
CA SER A 130 10.66 -4.74 -19.07
C SER A 130 9.75 -3.53 -19.26
N GLN A 131 10.27 -2.45 -19.87
CA GLN A 131 9.46 -1.26 -20.21
C GLN A 131 8.30 -1.63 -21.14
N THR A 132 8.58 -2.36 -22.22
CA THR A 132 7.56 -2.84 -23.16
C THR A 132 6.48 -3.66 -22.47
N LYS A 133 6.84 -4.57 -21.56
CA LYS A 133 5.85 -5.35 -20.79
C LYS A 133 4.89 -4.48 -19.98
N VAL A 134 5.39 -3.43 -19.33
CA VAL A 134 4.55 -2.49 -18.57
C VAL A 134 3.64 -1.69 -19.49
N LEU A 135 4.18 -1.16 -20.60
CA LEU A 135 3.39 -0.40 -21.57
C LEU A 135 2.31 -1.25 -22.23
N GLU A 136 2.62 -2.49 -22.60
CA GLU A 136 1.64 -3.45 -23.12
C GLU A 136 0.52 -3.74 -22.12
N ALA A 137 0.86 -3.90 -20.83
CA ALA A 137 -0.13 -4.11 -19.77
C ALA A 137 -1.05 -2.89 -19.62
N ILE A 138 -0.50 -1.66 -19.64
CA ILE A 138 -1.27 -0.42 -19.61
C ILE A 138 -2.19 -0.31 -20.84
N ASN A 139 -1.66 -0.56 -22.03
CA ASN A 139 -2.41 -0.46 -23.28
C ASN A 139 -3.55 -1.49 -23.35
N ARG A 140 -3.33 -2.71 -22.88
CA ARG A 140 -4.35 -3.76 -22.80
C ARG A 140 -5.53 -3.36 -21.94
N ARG A 141 -5.29 -2.55 -20.91
CA ARG A 141 -6.33 -2.06 -20.00
C ARG A 141 -7.24 -1.00 -20.62
N GLY A 142 -6.69 -0.22 -21.56
CA GLY A 142 -7.43 0.84 -22.23
C GLY A 142 -7.67 2.06 -21.33
N TYR A 143 -8.93 2.48 -21.23
CA TYR A 143 -9.33 3.60 -20.40
C TYR A 143 -9.11 3.31 -18.91
N VAL A 144 -8.58 4.29 -18.18
CA VAL A 144 -8.34 4.20 -16.74
C VAL A 144 -9.10 5.35 -16.07
N PRO A 145 -10.01 5.08 -15.13
CA PRO A 145 -10.84 6.12 -14.52
C PRO A 145 -10.04 7.03 -13.59
N GLU A 146 -10.52 8.25 -13.42
CA GLU A 146 -10.08 9.14 -12.33
C GLU A 146 -10.72 8.70 -11.00
N GLU A 147 -10.04 8.91 -9.87
CA GLU A 147 -10.58 8.54 -8.55
C GLU A 147 -11.95 9.15 -8.25
N ARG A 148 -12.15 10.42 -8.65
CA ARG A 148 -13.43 11.14 -8.45
C ARG A 148 -14.61 10.48 -9.16
N GLN A 149 -14.37 9.74 -10.24
CA GLN A 149 -15.42 9.05 -10.97
C GLN A 149 -15.83 7.74 -10.29
N LEU A 150 -14.91 7.12 -9.54
CA LEU A 150 -15.18 5.88 -8.81
C LEU A 150 -16.08 6.11 -7.59
N TYR A 151 -16.01 7.32 -7.00
CA TYR A 151 -16.78 7.72 -5.83
C TYR A 151 -17.76 8.86 -6.11
N ALA A 152 -18.09 9.12 -7.37
CA ALA A 152 -19.14 10.08 -7.68
C ALA A 152 -20.41 9.63 -6.96
N GLU A 153 -21.00 10.52 -6.17
CA GLU A 153 -22.24 10.27 -5.44
C GLU A 153 -23.26 9.68 -6.41
N PRO A 154 -23.99 8.61 -6.02
CA PRO A 154 -25.10 8.15 -6.84
C PRO A 154 -26.02 9.34 -7.08
N PRO A 155 -26.57 9.49 -8.31
CA PRO A 155 -27.43 10.62 -8.63
C PRO A 155 -28.48 10.74 -7.53
N SER A 156 -28.60 11.92 -6.92
CA SER A 156 -29.60 12.17 -5.89
C SER A 156 -30.94 11.77 -6.50
N TYR A 157 -31.53 10.68 -6.00
CA TYR A 157 -32.86 10.30 -6.45
C TYR A 157 -33.76 11.50 -6.19
N PRO A 158 -34.50 12.00 -7.20
CA PRO A 158 -35.44 13.08 -6.97
C PRO A 158 -36.32 12.66 -5.80
N ASP A 159 -36.40 13.53 -4.79
CA ASP A 159 -37.30 13.34 -3.65
C ASP A 159 -38.66 12.93 -4.23
N PRO A 160 -39.24 11.80 -3.81
CA PRO A 160 -40.53 11.39 -4.34
C PRO A 160 -41.48 12.55 -4.09
N GLU A 161 -41.88 13.22 -5.17
CA GLU A 161 -42.88 14.29 -5.13
C GLU A 161 -44.02 13.79 -4.27
N ILE A 162 -44.17 14.40 -3.10
CA ILE A 162 -45.30 14.17 -2.21
C ILE A 162 -46.49 14.63 -3.02
N GLN A 163 -47.16 13.69 -3.70
CA GLN A 163 -48.46 13.92 -4.32
C GLN A 163 -49.43 14.23 -3.19
N GLN A 164 -49.55 15.52 -2.88
CA GLN A 164 -50.60 16.00 -2.00
C GLN A 164 -51.95 15.80 -2.71
N PRO A 165 -52.95 15.22 -2.00
CA PRO A 165 -54.27 14.95 -2.55
C PRO A 165 -55.09 16.21 -2.83
#